data_AF-A0A9E3VTH2-F1
#
_entry.id   AF-A0A9E3VTH2-F1
#
_cell.length_a   1.000
_cell.length_b   1.000
_cell.length_c   1.000
_cell.angle_alpha   90.00
_cell.angle_beta   90.00
_cell.angle_gamma   90.00
#
_symmetry.space_group_name_H-M   'P 1'
#
loop_
_entity.id
_entity.type
_entity.pdbx_description
1 polymer ?
#
loop_
_entity_poly.entity_id
_entity_poly.type
_entity_poly.pdbx_seq_one_letter_code
_entity_poly.pdbx_strand_id
1 'polypeptide(L)'
;MSASEILTSETGLTLAASLFTTAWTFFKGQEWFRNSKNERVRKALEALEAGVEKTYDCYVSALKEASEDGKLTVAERRRARELARDAAIEFGRTQGIDVARELGGEYLDLWIERIVRKTKSAS
;
A
#
# COMPACT_ATOMS: atom_id res chain seq x y z
N MET A 1 35.38 36.91 26.47
CA MET A 1 35.00 36.30 25.18
C MET A 1 33.49 36.31 25.12
N SER A 2 32.94 37.15 24.27
CA SER A 2 31.49 37.27 24.11
C SER A 2 30.95 36.12 23.26
N ALA A 3 29.71 35.68 23.50
CA ALA A 3 29.05 34.66 22.67
C ALA A 3 29.02 35.07 21.17
N SER A 4 29.00 36.38 20.92
CA SER A 4 29.05 36.99 19.60
C SER A 4 30.37 36.71 18.85
N GLU A 5 31.51 36.75 19.54
CA GLU A 5 32.83 36.45 18.95
C GLU A 5 33.01 34.97 18.62
N ILE A 6 32.40 34.09 19.42
CA ILE A 6 32.44 32.64 19.17
C ILE A 6 31.57 32.31 17.95
N LEU A 7 30.41 32.97 17.80
CA LEU A 7 29.49 32.75 16.67
C LEU A 7 30.01 33.32 15.35
N THR A 8 30.87 34.35 15.37
CA THR A 8 31.50 34.89 14.15
C THR A 8 32.86 34.25 13.86
N SER A 9 33.40 33.46 14.77
CA SER A 9 34.62 32.68 14.51
C SER A 9 34.36 31.57 13.50
N GLU A 10 35.34 31.30 12.62
CA GLU A 10 35.26 30.20 11.65
C GLU A 10 34.92 28.85 12.30
N THR A 11 35.43 28.62 13.52
CA THR A 11 35.15 27.41 14.30
C THR A 11 33.69 27.33 14.77
N GLY A 12 33.12 28.44 15.25
CA GLY A 12 31.72 28.48 15.67
C GLY A 12 30.75 28.34 14.49
N LEU A 13 31.09 28.94 13.34
CA LEU A 13 30.34 28.76 12.10
C LEU A 13 30.39 27.33 11.59
N THR A 14 31.55 26.67 11.65
CA THR A 14 31.71 25.27 11.23
C THR A 14 30.91 24.33 12.12
N LEU A 15 30.95 24.54 13.44
CA LEU A 15 30.16 23.77 14.39
C LEU A 15 28.66 23.97 14.15
N ALA A 16 28.21 25.22 14.00
CA ALA A 16 26.82 25.52 13.69
C ALA A 16 26.39 24.85 12.38
N ALA A 17 27.17 24.98 11.30
CA ALA A 17 26.89 24.37 10.02
C ALA A 17 26.78 22.84 10.13
N SER A 18 27.69 22.18 10.85
CA SER A 18 27.67 20.73 11.05
C SER A 18 26.41 20.25 11.80
N LEU A 19 25.98 21.00 12.81
CA LEU A 19 24.77 20.72 13.56
C LEU A 19 23.53 20.92 12.69
N PHE A 20 23.50 22.01 11.91
CA PHE A 20 22.41 22.27 10.96
C PHE A 20 22.32 21.20 9.87
N THR A 21 23.43 20.76 9.27
CA THR A 21 23.42 19.70 8.25
C THR A 21 22.96 18.35 8.82
N THR A 22 23.33 18.05 10.06
CA THR A 22 22.92 16.82 10.74
C THR A 22 21.42 16.84 11.03
N ALA A 23 20.92 17.93 11.59
CA ALA A 23 19.49 18.12 11.85
C ALA A 23 18.66 18.10 10.56
N TRP A 24 19.14 18.77 9.50
CA TRP A 24 18.50 18.77 8.18
C TRP A 24 18.42 17.38 7.56
N THR A 25 19.52 16.63 7.57
CA THR A 25 19.56 15.24 7.06
C THR A 25 18.60 14.34 7.81
N PHE A 26 18.53 14.47 9.14
CA PHE A 26 17.60 13.71 9.96
C PHE A 26 16.14 14.01 9.60
N PHE A 27 15.79 15.30 9.50
CA PHE A 27 14.44 15.73 9.15
C PHE A 27 14.03 15.25 7.74
N LYS A 28 14.92 15.40 6.74
CA LYS A 28 14.68 14.90 5.39
C LYS A 28 14.59 13.38 5.33
N GLY A 29 15.36 12.68 6.15
CA GLY A 29 15.28 11.22 6.30
C GLY A 29 13.90 10.77 6.76
N GLN A 30 13.26 11.50 7.67
CA GLN A 30 11.89 11.20 8.12
C GLN A 30 10.85 11.41 7.02
N GLU A 31 10.95 12.48 6.23
CA GLU A 31 10.06 12.73 5.09
C GLU A 31 10.19 11.63 4.03
N TRP A 32 11.43 11.27 3.67
CA TRP A 32 11.70 10.20 2.71
C TRP A 32 11.17 8.84 3.19
N PHE A 33 11.32 8.55 4.48
CA PHE A 33 10.78 7.33 5.09
C PHE A 33 9.25 7.28 5.04
N ARG A 34 8.57 8.40 5.35
CA ARG A 34 7.11 8.50 5.25
C ARG A 34 6.63 8.31 3.81
N ASN A 35 7.29 8.96 2.86
CA ASN A 35 6.92 8.85 1.44
C ASN A 35 7.14 7.44 0.91
N SER A 36 8.24 6.78 1.28
CA SER A 36 8.52 5.40 0.90
C SER A 36 7.50 4.42 1.48
N LYS A 37 7.06 4.64 2.72
CA LYS A 37 5.99 3.83 3.34
C LYS A 37 4.65 4.04 2.64
N ASN A 38 4.28 5.28 2.34
CA ASN A 38 3.05 5.60 1.63
C ASN A 38 3.03 4.96 0.24
N GLU A 39 4.17 4.99 -0.46
CA GLU A 39 4.31 4.39 -1.78
C GLU A 39 4.15 2.86 -1.76
N ARG A 40 4.71 2.19 -0.75
CA ARG A 40 4.52 0.74 -0.59
C ARG A 40 3.08 0.37 -0.30
N VAL A 41 2.40 1.13 0.56
CA VAL A 41 0.97 0.94 0.84
C VAL A 41 0.13 1.16 -0.42
N ARG A 42 0.42 2.22 -1.20
CA ARG A 42 -0.26 2.49 -2.47
C ARG A 42 -0.12 1.32 -3.43
N LYS A 43 1.11 0.85 -3.67
CA LYS A 43 1.33 -0.28 -4.58
C LYS A 43 0.72 -1.59 -4.06
N ALA A 44 0.67 -1.78 -2.74
CA ALA A 44 -0.02 -2.93 -2.15
C ALA A 44 -1.54 -2.86 -2.39
N LEU A 45 -2.15 -1.67 -2.29
CA LEU A 45 -3.55 -1.45 -2.64
C LEU A 45 -3.81 -1.68 -4.13
N GLU A 46 -2.93 -1.21 -5.01
CA GLU A 46 -3.04 -1.44 -6.46
C GLU A 46 -2.96 -2.92 -6.81
N ALA A 47 -2.04 -3.66 -6.19
CA ALA A 47 -1.96 -5.11 -6.35
C ALA A 47 -3.22 -5.82 -5.85
N LEU A 48 -3.83 -5.32 -4.77
CA LEU A 48 -5.08 -5.83 -4.24
C LEU A 48 -6.26 -5.54 -5.18
N GLU A 49 -6.38 -4.31 -5.68
CA GLU A 49 -7.40 -3.92 -6.65
C GLU A 49 -7.30 -4.78 -7.92
N ALA A 50 -6.09 -4.93 -8.49
CA ALA A 50 -5.85 -5.76 -9.68
C ALA A 50 -6.17 -7.25 -9.44
N GLY A 51 -5.83 -7.79 -8.27
CA GLY A 51 -6.15 -9.18 -7.91
C GLY A 51 -7.66 -9.42 -7.78
N VAL A 52 -8.38 -8.46 -7.20
CA VAL A 52 -9.84 -8.48 -7.09
C VAL A 52 -10.50 -8.38 -8.46
N GLU A 53 -10.10 -7.40 -9.28
CA GLU A 53 -10.63 -7.18 -10.62
C GLU A 53 -10.46 -8.42 -11.50
N LYS A 54 -9.23 -8.94 -11.62
CA LYS A 54 -8.95 -10.17 -12.38
C LYS A 54 -9.82 -11.34 -11.92
N THR A 55 -9.99 -11.51 -10.61
CA THR A 55 -10.77 -12.63 -10.08
C THR A 55 -12.26 -12.45 -10.38
N TYR A 56 -12.81 -11.25 -10.21
CA TYR A 56 -14.22 -11.02 -10.46
C TYR A 56 -14.56 -11.05 -11.96
N ASP A 57 -13.67 -10.55 -12.80
CA ASP A 57 -13.88 -10.56 -14.25
C ASP A 57 -13.77 -11.97 -14.82
N CYS A 58 -12.77 -12.76 -14.41
CA CYS A 58 -12.58 -14.10 -14.96
C CYS A 58 -13.45 -15.17 -14.28
N TYR A 59 -13.45 -15.20 -12.94
CA TYR A 59 -14.09 -16.29 -12.19
C TYR A 59 -15.57 -16.03 -11.92
N VAL A 60 -15.93 -14.81 -11.48
CA VAL A 60 -17.33 -14.51 -11.16
C VAL A 60 -18.17 -14.37 -12.42
N SER A 61 -17.67 -13.75 -13.49
CA SER A 61 -18.41 -13.66 -14.75
C SER A 61 -18.69 -15.05 -15.34
N ALA A 62 -17.67 -15.92 -15.38
CA ALA A 62 -17.84 -17.30 -15.85
C ALA A 62 -18.87 -18.09 -15.03
N LEU A 63 -18.88 -17.94 -13.70
CA LEU A 63 -19.89 -18.58 -12.84
C LEU A 63 -21.29 -18.03 -13.06
N LYS A 64 -21.42 -16.71 -13.29
CA LYS A 64 -22.72 -16.10 -13.56
C LYS A 64 -23.27 -16.50 -14.92
N GLU A 65 -22.42 -16.65 -15.94
CA GLU A 65 -22.81 -17.14 -17.26
C GLU A 65 -23.26 -18.61 -17.22
N ALA A 66 -22.62 -19.42 -16.36
CA ALA A 66 -22.98 -20.81 -16.16
C ALA A 66 -24.22 -21.03 -15.28
N SER A 67 -24.64 -20.03 -14.49
CA SER A 67 -25.79 -20.13 -13.60
C SER A 67 -27.08 -19.65 -14.25
N GLU A 68 -28.14 -20.45 -14.21
CA GLU A 68 -29.47 -20.07 -14.73
C GLU A 68 -30.06 -18.83 -14.02
N ASP A 69 -29.69 -18.60 -12.76
CA ASP A 69 -30.19 -17.49 -11.96
C ASP A 69 -29.25 -16.26 -11.91
N GLY A 70 -28.07 -16.36 -12.53
CA GLY A 70 -27.03 -15.32 -12.55
C GLY A 70 -26.47 -14.93 -11.17
N LYS A 71 -26.70 -15.76 -10.14
CA LYS A 71 -26.29 -15.48 -8.76
C LYS A 71 -25.22 -16.44 -8.28
N LEU A 72 -24.31 -15.90 -7.48
CA LEU A 72 -23.32 -16.70 -6.76
C LEU A 72 -23.92 -17.23 -5.45
N THR A 73 -23.73 -18.52 -5.20
CA THR A 73 -23.93 -19.16 -3.90
C THR A 73 -22.96 -18.64 -2.84
N VAL A 74 -23.23 -18.94 -1.58
CA VAL A 74 -22.34 -18.55 -0.46
C VAL A 74 -20.95 -19.17 -0.59
N ALA A 75 -20.88 -20.45 -1.02
CA ALA A 75 -19.63 -21.17 -1.21
C ALA A 75 -18.79 -20.54 -2.34
N GLU A 76 -19.41 -20.20 -3.46
CA GLU A 76 -18.72 -19.54 -4.59
C GLU A 76 -18.23 -18.15 -4.24
N ARG A 77 -19.00 -17.36 -3.48
CA ARG A 77 -18.56 -16.06 -2.98
C ARG A 77 -17.34 -16.20 -2.07
N ARG A 78 -17.32 -17.21 -1.20
CA ARG A 78 -16.15 -17.48 -0.36
C ARG A 78 -14.95 -17.85 -1.22
N ARG A 79 -15.13 -18.73 -2.20
CA ARG A 79 -14.06 -19.14 -3.10
C ARG A 79 -13.51 -17.98 -3.93
N ALA A 80 -14.38 -17.10 -4.43
CA ALA A 80 -13.98 -15.90 -5.14
C ALA A 80 -13.13 -14.96 -4.28
N ARG A 81 -13.44 -14.83 -2.98
CA ARG A 81 -12.60 -14.05 -2.05
C ARG A 81 -11.24 -14.68 -1.81
N GLU A 82 -11.19 -15.99 -1.64
CA GLU A 82 -9.92 -16.72 -1.49
C GLU A 82 -9.03 -16.54 -2.73
N LEU A 83 -9.62 -16.70 -3.93
CA LEU A 83 -8.90 -16.48 -5.19
C LEU A 83 -8.44 -15.03 -5.37
N ALA A 84 -9.26 -14.04 -4.99
CA ALA A 84 -8.89 -12.64 -5.05
C ALA A 84 -7.72 -12.31 -4.10
N ARG A 85 -7.71 -12.91 -2.91
CA ARG A 85 -6.60 -12.81 -1.96
C ARG A 85 -5.32 -13.41 -2.54
N ASP A 86 -5.40 -14.62 -3.07
CA ASP A 86 -4.24 -15.32 -3.63
C ASP A 86 -3.66 -14.54 -4.83
N ALA A 87 -4.53 -14.09 -5.74
CA ALA A 87 -4.15 -13.28 -6.89
C ALA A 87 -3.49 -11.96 -6.47
N ALA A 88 -4.04 -11.27 -5.47
CA ALA A 88 -3.45 -10.04 -4.94
C ALA A 88 -2.05 -10.26 -4.35
N ILE A 89 -1.86 -11.34 -3.58
CA ILE A 89 -0.55 -11.71 -3.02
C ILE A 89 0.44 -12.02 -4.15
N GLU A 90 0.01 -12.77 -5.17
CA GLU A 90 0.83 -13.07 -6.34
C GLU A 90 1.24 -11.79 -7.09
N PHE A 91 0.28 -10.91 -7.39
CA PHE A 91 0.56 -9.63 -8.04
C PHE A 91 1.54 -8.78 -7.21
N GLY A 92 1.35 -8.69 -5.90
CA GLY A 92 2.28 -7.98 -5.03
C GLY A 92 3.69 -8.58 -5.08
N ARG A 93 3.82 -9.91 -5.04
CA ARG A 93 5.12 -10.60 -5.15
C ARG A 93 5.85 -10.24 -6.44
N THR A 94 5.16 -10.19 -7.57
CA THR A 94 5.78 -9.78 -8.86
C THR A 94 6.34 -8.35 -8.83
N GLN A 95 5.80 -7.49 -7.96
CA GLN A 95 6.23 -6.11 -7.78
C GLN A 95 7.17 -5.92 -6.57
N GLY A 96 7.60 -7.01 -5.93
CA GLY A 96 8.47 -6.97 -4.74
C GLY A 96 7.77 -6.49 -3.47
N ILE A 97 6.44 -6.61 -3.40
CA ILE A 97 5.62 -6.11 -2.30
C ILE A 97 4.91 -7.26 -1.60
N ASP A 98 4.98 -7.25 -0.28
CA ASP A 98 4.23 -8.17 0.56
C ASP A 98 2.88 -7.52 0.96
N VAL A 99 1.84 -7.77 0.17
CA VAL A 99 0.51 -7.15 0.36
C VAL A 99 -0.06 -7.42 1.74
N ALA A 100 0.14 -8.64 2.26
CA ALA A 100 -0.35 -9.01 3.58
C ALA A 100 0.38 -8.23 4.69
N ARG A 101 1.69 -8.02 4.54
CA ARG A 101 2.45 -7.20 5.48
C ARG A 101 2.12 -5.71 5.37
N GLU A 102 1.97 -5.17 4.16
CA GLU A 102 1.76 -3.73 3.98
C GLU A 102 0.33 -3.28 4.37
N LEU A 103 -0.69 -4.12 4.14
CA LEU A 103 -2.10 -3.78 4.39
C LEU A 103 -2.67 -4.39 5.68
N GLY A 104 -1.93 -5.29 6.33
CA GLY A 104 -2.39 -6.08 7.46
C GLY A 104 -3.20 -7.29 6.99
N GLY A 105 -2.62 -8.48 7.08
CA GLY A 105 -3.18 -9.73 6.54
C GLY A 105 -4.59 -10.06 7.04
N GLU A 106 -4.90 -9.67 8.27
CA GLU A 106 -6.22 -9.80 8.90
C GLU A 106 -7.31 -8.91 8.30
N TYR A 107 -6.93 -7.81 7.67
CA TYR A 107 -7.85 -6.85 7.05
C TYR A 107 -8.04 -7.08 5.55
N LEU A 108 -7.32 -8.03 4.94
CA LEU A 108 -7.39 -8.26 3.49
C LEU A 108 -8.81 -8.58 3.02
N ASP A 109 -9.58 -9.37 3.78
CA ASP A 109 -10.97 -9.68 3.42
C ASP A 109 -11.86 -8.45 3.44
N LEU A 110 -11.66 -7.54 4.40
CA LEU A 110 -12.40 -6.29 4.49
C LEU A 110 -12.07 -5.35 3.33
N TRP A 111 -10.79 -5.30 2.95
CA TRP A 111 -10.36 -4.54 1.77
C TRP A 111 -10.94 -5.12 0.48
N ILE A 112 -10.90 -6.44 0.30
CA ILE A 112 -11.51 -7.12 -0.85
C ILE A 112 -13.00 -6.78 -0.92
N GLU A 113 -13.73 -6.89 0.20
CA GLU A 113 -15.15 -6.56 0.25
C GLU A 113 -15.43 -5.09 -0.09
N ARG A 114 -14.58 -4.18 0.37
CA ARG A 114 -14.67 -2.75 0.06
C ARG A 114 -14.44 -2.49 -1.44
N ILE A 115 -13.41 -3.09 -2.03
CA ILE A 115 -13.09 -2.94 -3.46
C ILE A 115 -14.23 -3.50 -4.31
N VAL A 116 -14.72 -4.70 -4.00
CA VAL A 116 -15.85 -5.30 -4.73
C VAL A 116 -17.09 -4.40 -4.67
N ARG A 117 -17.39 -3.80 -3.51
CA ARG A 117 -18.50 -2.85 -3.38
C ARG A 117 -18.28 -1.60 -4.24
N LYS A 118 -17.06 -1.04 -4.23
CA LYS A 118 -16.67 0.11 -5.05
C LYS A 118 -16.82 -0.18 -6.55
N THR A 119 -16.32 -1.31 -7.04
CA THR A 119 -16.45 -1.73 -8.44
C THR A 119 -17.92 -1.84 -8.85
N LYS A 120 -18.76 -2.47 -8.02
CA LYS A 120 -20.20 -2.59 -8.28
C LYS A 120 -20.95 -1.26 -8.27
N SER A 121 -20.50 -0.27 -7.50
CA SER A 121 -21.14 1.06 -7.48
C SER A 121 -20.70 1.96 -8.64
N ALA A 122 -19.58 1.63 -9.29
CA ALA A 122 -19.05 2.36 -10.43
C ALA A 122 -19.50 1.78 -11.79
N SER A 123 -20.15 0.61 -11.77
CA SER A 123 -20.75 -0.06 -12.94
C SER A 123 -22.24 0.22 -12.99
#